data_AF-Q0U9L6-F1
#
_entry.id   AF-Q0U9L6-F1
#
_cell.length_a   1.000
_cell.length_b   1.000
_cell.length_c   1.000
_cell.angle_alpha   90.00
_cell.angle_beta   90.00
_cell.angle_gamma   90.00
#
_symmetry.space_group_name_H-M   'P 1'
#
loop_
_entity.id
_entity.type
_entity.pdbx_description
1 polymer ?
#
loop_
_entity_poly.entity_id
_entity_poly.type
_entity_poly.pdbx_seq_one_letter_code
_entity_poly.pdbx_strand_id
1 'polypeptide(L)'
;MDFITAPLIADLFLLAISAIGRQEVHDGTIGARGIEPYDIMLFFLSLAYIAISVDASGLIRWLAFKVLQKGGKVGHRLYFYLYAFFFSLTAFIGNDPIILSGTAFLSYMTRVSSNIKHPRAWIYTQFAVANIASTILVSSNPTNLVLAGAFGVRFINYTANVIVPVLVTGIVLFPFLLYIIFHDESLIPASIKMEDLPEELKNKKPVNPNIPYAKGENDEREREKDPNTDEEEDKKLSLEEILNPFLDKKGAIIGACIMAVTLITVLALNASTSSSGHPRPVFWVTLPAAVVLFCVDLTFGWLNRKETRQIAHEGRQRAELAQAERAEVRRKSIAQVDGDAIEMSESPHSTYASDEKAFTSGAASSSAQAPEKTQAFDDSRVSPPEEGKAPQAKQRTTLVSLVRHSYMSAQETFPTTMTVFHHLPLPLVPFAFCMFVLVQALVTKGWVPVFAYGWDHWVEKTGTVGAVGGMGFVSVILCNFAGTNIGTTILISRVIQAWQEIHKQNGIPISDRTFWGTVYSMAIGVNYGAFSLAFSASLAGMLWRDILARKHIRVGGLEFARVNLPIIAITMVVGLTVLIGQIYIVRGEGPYYIAPS
;
A
#
# COMPACT_ATOMS: atom_id res chain seq x y z
N MET A 1 14.49 -6.11 -10.04
CA MET A 1 13.23 -6.53 -10.68
C MET A 1 12.09 -6.01 -9.84
N ASP A 2 11.05 -5.48 -10.48
CA ASP A 2 9.80 -5.17 -9.79
C ASP A 2 9.12 -6.50 -9.40
N PHE A 3 8.66 -6.60 -8.16
CA PHE A 3 8.02 -7.80 -7.64
C PHE A 3 6.75 -8.16 -8.44
N ILE A 4 6.09 -7.12 -8.98
CA ILE A 4 4.87 -7.25 -9.77
C ILE A 4 5.13 -7.94 -11.11
N THR A 5 6.31 -7.77 -11.71
CA THR A 5 6.62 -8.30 -13.05
C THR A 5 7.23 -9.69 -13.03
N ALA A 6 7.69 -10.18 -11.87
CA ALA A 6 8.34 -11.47 -11.76
C ALA A 6 7.43 -12.65 -12.18
N PRO A 7 6.15 -12.74 -11.73
CA PRO A 7 5.25 -13.82 -12.19
C PRO A 7 4.97 -13.76 -13.69
N LEU A 8 4.84 -12.55 -14.25
CA LEU A 8 4.63 -12.37 -15.69
C LEU A 8 5.83 -12.89 -16.49
N ILE A 9 7.06 -12.57 -16.06
CA ILE A 9 8.28 -13.08 -16.69
C ILE A 9 8.34 -14.60 -16.59
N ALA A 10 7.96 -15.17 -15.44
CA ALA A 10 7.91 -16.62 -15.25
C ALA A 10 6.90 -17.27 -16.20
N ASP A 11 5.68 -16.75 -16.32
CA ASP A 11 4.68 -17.27 -17.25
C ASP A 11 5.13 -17.17 -18.71
N LEU A 12 5.69 -16.02 -19.12
CA LEU A 12 6.21 -15.85 -20.48
C LEU A 12 7.34 -16.84 -20.77
N PHE A 13 8.22 -17.08 -19.81
CA PHE A 13 9.29 -18.07 -19.93
C PHE A 13 8.71 -19.49 -20.04
N LEU A 14 7.75 -19.85 -19.17
CA LEU A 14 7.10 -21.16 -19.19
C LEU A 14 6.30 -21.41 -20.48
N LEU A 15 5.67 -20.38 -21.03
CA LEU A 15 5.02 -20.43 -22.34
C LEU A 15 6.05 -20.62 -23.45
N ALA A 16 7.18 -19.90 -23.41
CA ALA A 16 8.23 -20.00 -24.41
C ALA A 16 8.85 -21.41 -24.47
N ILE A 17 9.03 -22.07 -23.31
CA ILE A 17 9.51 -23.46 -23.26
C ILE A 17 8.39 -24.50 -23.41
N SER A 18 7.15 -24.08 -23.69
CA SER A 18 5.97 -24.94 -23.79
C SER A 18 5.68 -25.79 -22.54
N ALA A 19 6.14 -25.33 -21.38
CA ALA A 19 5.84 -25.97 -20.10
C ALA A 19 4.39 -25.72 -19.68
N ILE A 20 3.81 -24.57 -20.03
CA ILE A 20 2.38 -24.25 -19.84
C ILE A 20 1.74 -23.93 -21.19
N GLY A 21 0.43 -24.13 -21.30
CA GLY A 21 -0.32 -23.92 -22.54
C GLY A 21 -1.62 -23.14 -22.34
N ARG A 22 -2.50 -23.23 -23.35
CA ARG A 22 -3.78 -22.51 -23.37
C ARG A 22 -4.67 -22.88 -22.18
N GLN A 23 -4.62 -24.14 -21.73
CA GLN A 23 -5.46 -24.62 -20.64
C GLN A 23 -5.07 -23.97 -19.31
N GLU A 24 -3.78 -23.92 -18.99
CA GLU A 24 -3.30 -23.29 -17.75
C GLU A 24 -3.63 -21.79 -17.73
N VAL A 25 -3.46 -21.10 -18.86
CA VAL A 25 -3.82 -19.68 -18.99
C VAL A 25 -5.31 -19.47 -18.84
N HIS A 26 -6.13 -20.29 -19.49
CA HIS A 26 -7.60 -20.23 -19.39
C HIS A 26 -8.06 -20.47 -17.95
N ASP A 27 -7.63 -21.55 -17.33
CA ASP A 27 -8.04 -21.94 -15.98
C ASP A 27 -7.51 -20.96 -14.92
N GLY A 28 -6.36 -20.33 -15.17
CA GLY A 28 -5.78 -19.29 -14.32
C GLY A 28 -6.41 -17.90 -14.49
N THR A 29 -7.19 -17.66 -15.55
CA THR A 29 -7.83 -16.35 -15.81
C THR A 29 -9.34 -16.39 -15.64
N ILE A 30 -10.00 -17.37 -16.27
CA ILE A 30 -11.45 -17.55 -16.23
C ILE A 30 -11.81 -18.39 -15.00
N GLY A 31 -11.13 -19.52 -14.78
CA GLY A 31 -11.29 -20.29 -13.56
C GLY A 31 -11.41 -21.79 -13.77
N ALA A 32 -11.24 -22.52 -12.67
CA ALA A 32 -11.38 -23.97 -12.60
C ALA A 32 -11.63 -24.43 -11.15
N ARG A 33 -12.47 -25.45 -10.96
CA ARG A 33 -12.78 -26.09 -9.66
C ARG A 33 -13.21 -25.10 -8.57
N GLY A 34 -14.23 -24.28 -8.87
CA GLY A 34 -14.83 -23.35 -7.90
C GLY A 34 -14.02 -22.09 -7.61
N ILE A 35 -12.89 -21.87 -8.27
CA ILE A 35 -12.13 -20.62 -8.18
C ILE A 35 -12.21 -19.92 -9.53
N GLU A 36 -12.81 -18.73 -9.52
CA GLU A 36 -12.98 -17.85 -10.68
C GLU A 36 -12.16 -16.56 -10.47
N PRO A 37 -10.90 -16.51 -10.95
CA PRO A 37 -9.99 -15.39 -10.67
C PRO A 37 -10.55 -14.02 -11.10
N TYR A 38 -11.26 -13.95 -12.21
CA TYR A 38 -11.86 -12.70 -12.69
C TYR A 38 -12.95 -12.15 -11.75
N ASP A 39 -13.82 -12.99 -11.17
CA ASP A 39 -14.83 -12.59 -10.18
C ASP A 39 -14.13 -11.99 -8.94
N ILE A 40 -13.13 -12.70 -8.42
CA ILE A 40 -12.35 -12.29 -7.26
C ILE A 40 -11.68 -10.92 -7.51
N MET A 41 -11.05 -10.73 -8.68
CA MET A 41 -10.38 -9.48 -9.02
C MET A 41 -11.35 -8.32 -9.23
N LEU A 42 -12.48 -8.54 -9.91
CA LEU A 42 -13.50 -7.51 -10.12
C LEU A 42 -14.14 -7.08 -8.80
N PHE A 43 -14.49 -8.05 -7.94
CA PHE A 43 -15.01 -7.77 -6.61
C PHE A 43 -13.99 -6.96 -5.78
N PHE A 44 -12.74 -7.41 -5.76
CA PHE A 44 -11.69 -6.76 -4.98
C PHE A 44 -11.42 -5.33 -5.46
N LEU A 45 -11.25 -5.10 -6.76
CA LEU A 45 -11.03 -3.75 -7.31
C LEU A 45 -12.22 -2.82 -7.04
N SER A 46 -13.45 -3.34 -7.12
CA SER A 46 -14.65 -2.56 -6.88
C SER A 46 -14.73 -2.10 -5.42
N LEU A 47 -14.50 -3.00 -4.46
CA LEU A 47 -14.47 -2.63 -3.05
C LEU A 47 -13.26 -1.76 -2.70
N ALA A 48 -12.09 -2.03 -3.27
CA ALA A 48 -10.91 -1.20 -3.10
C ALA A 48 -11.17 0.24 -3.60
N TYR A 49 -11.84 0.40 -4.74
CA TYR A 49 -12.24 1.71 -5.24
C TYR A 49 -13.13 2.45 -4.22
N ILE A 50 -14.17 1.77 -3.71
CA ILE A 50 -15.08 2.36 -2.72
C ILE A 50 -14.34 2.76 -1.44
N ALA A 51 -13.51 1.87 -0.91
CA ALA A 51 -12.80 2.09 0.34
C ALA A 51 -11.74 3.20 0.23
N ILE A 52 -11.01 3.25 -0.89
CA ILE A 52 -10.01 4.30 -1.18
C ILE A 52 -10.69 5.63 -1.47
N SER A 53 -11.86 5.66 -2.13
CA SER A 53 -12.64 6.89 -2.33
C SER A 53 -13.12 7.48 -0.98
N VAL A 54 -13.60 6.62 -0.08
CA VAL A 54 -13.90 7.02 1.31
C VAL A 54 -12.67 7.60 2.01
N ASP A 55 -11.49 7.00 1.83
CA ASP A 55 -10.25 7.52 2.41
C ASP A 55 -9.79 8.86 1.77
N ALA A 56 -9.91 8.97 0.44
CA ALA A 56 -9.59 10.17 -0.30
C ALA A 56 -10.46 11.37 0.15
N SER A 57 -11.67 11.15 0.64
CA SER A 57 -12.49 12.21 1.28
C SER A 57 -11.85 12.81 2.54
N GLY A 58 -10.84 12.14 3.13
CA GLY A 58 -10.17 12.54 4.35
C GLY A 58 -10.81 11.99 5.63
N LEU A 59 -11.85 11.17 5.52
CA LEU A 59 -12.61 10.63 6.66
C LEU A 59 -11.72 9.88 7.66
N ILE A 60 -10.83 9.00 7.19
CA ILE A 60 -9.98 8.19 8.07
C ILE A 60 -8.99 9.08 8.84
N ARG A 61 -8.33 10.03 8.15
CA ARG A 61 -7.42 11.01 8.77
C ARG A 61 -8.14 11.88 9.79
N TRP A 62 -9.34 12.37 9.46
CA TRP A 62 -10.16 13.13 10.38
C TRP A 62 -10.56 12.33 11.63
N LEU A 63 -10.97 11.07 11.46
CA LEU A 63 -11.30 10.18 12.57
C LEU A 63 -10.07 9.89 13.45
N ALA A 64 -8.92 9.59 12.85
CA ALA A 64 -7.67 9.37 13.56
C ALA A 64 -7.28 10.60 14.39
N PHE A 65 -7.46 11.80 13.83
CA PHE A 65 -7.28 13.05 14.58
C PHE A 65 -8.27 13.21 15.74
N LYS A 66 -9.54 12.82 15.58
CA LYS A 66 -10.50 12.81 16.71
C LYS A 66 -10.09 11.83 17.81
N VAL A 67 -9.54 10.68 17.45
CA VAL A 67 -8.99 9.71 18.40
C VAL A 67 -7.78 10.29 19.12
N LEU A 68 -6.91 11.00 18.41
CA LEU A 68 -5.78 11.73 18.98
C LEU A 68 -6.23 12.78 20.01
N GLN A 69 -7.20 13.62 19.67
CA GLN A 69 -7.78 14.62 20.58
C GLN A 69 -8.35 13.97 21.85
N LYS A 70 -9.01 12.81 21.72
CA LYS A 70 -9.59 12.06 22.84
C LYS A 70 -8.53 11.38 23.72
N GLY A 71 -7.43 10.88 23.14
CA GLY A 71 -6.32 10.27 23.87
C GLY A 71 -5.66 11.26 24.85
N GLY A 72 -5.64 12.55 24.46
CA GLY A 72 -5.06 13.62 25.26
C GLY A 72 -3.56 13.45 25.44
N LYS A 73 -3.02 13.90 26.57
CA LYS A 73 -1.58 13.90 26.83
C LYS A 73 -1.04 12.56 27.36
N VAL A 74 -1.87 11.56 27.63
CA VAL A 74 -1.45 10.27 28.22
C VAL A 74 -1.06 9.29 27.11
N GLY A 75 0.22 8.93 27.00
CA GLY A 75 0.73 8.19 25.84
C GLY A 75 0.25 6.75 25.75
N HIS A 76 0.22 6.01 26.86
CA HIS A 76 -0.31 4.63 26.86
C HIS A 76 -1.80 4.59 26.49
N ARG A 77 -2.58 5.58 26.96
CA ARG A 77 -4.00 5.71 26.62
C ARG A 77 -4.18 6.07 25.15
N LEU A 78 -3.37 6.99 24.61
CA LEU A 78 -3.40 7.30 23.19
C LEU A 78 -3.03 6.08 22.34
N TYR A 79 -1.99 5.34 22.74
CA TYR A 79 -1.54 4.13 22.08
C TYR A 79 -2.67 3.09 22.03
N PHE A 80 -3.36 2.86 23.15
CA PHE A 80 -4.55 2.01 23.20
C PHE A 80 -5.69 2.50 22.28
N TYR A 81 -5.98 3.80 22.28
CA TYR A 81 -7.05 4.34 21.46
C TYR A 81 -6.77 4.24 19.96
N LEU A 82 -5.53 4.51 19.53
CA LEU A 82 -5.14 4.33 18.13
C LEU A 82 -5.08 2.84 17.75
N TYR A 83 -4.60 1.97 18.64
CA TYR A 83 -4.65 0.51 18.47
C TYR A 83 -6.08 0.03 18.21
N ALA A 84 -7.01 0.36 19.13
CA ALA A 84 -8.40 -0.05 19.04
C ALA A 84 -9.08 0.56 17.80
N PHE A 85 -8.78 1.83 17.50
CA PHE A 85 -9.28 2.51 16.31
C PHE A 85 -8.88 1.80 15.03
N PHE A 86 -7.59 1.53 14.82
CA PHE A 86 -7.12 0.85 13.62
C PHE A 86 -7.63 -0.60 13.55
N PHE A 87 -7.66 -1.32 14.66
CA PHE A 87 -8.23 -2.68 14.71
C PHE A 87 -9.70 -2.68 14.25
N SER A 88 -10.53 -1.83 14.87
CA SER A 88 -11.95 -1.76 14.54
C SER A 88 -12.17 -1.28 13.11
N LEU A 89 -11.46 -0.25 12.67
CA LEU A 89 -11.67 0.32 11.36
C LEU A 89 -11.25 -0.65 10.24
N THR A 90 -10.13 -1.36 10.40
CA THR A 90 -9.70 -2.39 9.44
C THR A 90 -10.65 -3.57 9.37
N ALA A 91 -11.24 -3.97 10.49
CA ALA A 91 -12.23 -5.06 10.51
C ALA A 91 -13.41 -4.80 9.55
N PHE A 92 -13.84 -3.54 9.39
CA PHE A 92 -14.99 -3.16 8.56
C PHE A 92 -14.63 -2.63 7.17
N ILE A 93 -13.58 -1.80 7.05
CA ILE A 93 -13.26 -1.08 5.82
C ILE A 93 -12.29 -1.86 4.94
N GLY A 94 -11.46 -2.71 5.54
CA GLY A 94 -10.37 -3.42 4.87
C GLY A 94 -8.99 -2.87 5.20
N ASN A 95 -7.97 -3.58 4.73
CA ASN A 95 -6.57 -3.34 5.10
C ASN A 95 -5.97 -2.10 4.41
N ASP A 96 -6.15 -2.00 3.09
CA ASP A 96 -5.38 -1.09 2.25
C ASP A 96 -5.56 0.40 2.61
N PRO A 97 -6.80 0.93 2.78
CA PRO A 97 -6.98 2.34 3.15
C PRO A 97 -6.38 2.67 4.52
N ILE A 98 -6.37 1.69 5.43
CA ILE A 98 -5.86 1.86 6.79
C ILE A 98 -4.35 1.88 6.82
N ILE A 99 -3.69 1.04 6.01
CA ILE A 99 -2.23 1.14 5.82
C ILE A 99 -1.88 2.45 5.14
N LEU A 100 -2.59 2.86 4.09
CA LEU A 100 -2.29 4.09 3.36
C LEU A 100 -2.38 5.33 4.26
N SER A 101 -3.56 5.58 4.84
CA SER A 101 -3.80 6.78 5.63
C SER A 101 -3.28 6.67 7.07
N GLY A 102 -3.36 5.48 7.69
CA GLY A 102 -2.89 5.27 9.05
C GLY A 102 -1.37 5.40 9.17
N THR A 103 -0.61 4.81 8.23
CA THR A 103 0.86 4.93 8.22
C THR A 103 1.29 6.38 8.03
N ALA A 104 0.69 7.08 7.07
CA ALA A 104 0.96 8.50 6.85
C ALA A 104 0.65 9.32 8.11
N PHE A 105 -0.55 9.19 8.67
CA PHE A 105 -0.95 9.88 9.90
C PHE A 105 0.02 9.64 11.07
N LEU A 106 0.40 8.37 11.32
CA LEU A 106 1.31 8.02 12.40
C LEU A 106 2.73 8.54 12.17
N SER A 107 3.22 8.50 10.93
CA SER A 107 4.54 9.05 10.59
C SER A 107 4.64 10.55 10.91
N TYR A 108 3.56 11.30 10.66
CA TYR A 108 3.51 12.71 11.03
C TYR A 108 3.35 12.90 12.55
N MET A 109 2.41 12.18 13.18
CA MET A 109 2.12 12.32 14.61
C MET A 109 3.36 12.06 15.48
N THR A 110 4.16 11.08 15.10
CA THR A 110 5.39 10.74 15.81
C THR A 110 6.51 11.74 15.56
N ARG A 111 6.61 12.33 14.36
CA ARG A 111 7.60 13.38 14.03
C ARG A 111 7.37 14.69 14.80
N VAL A 112 6.11 15.04 15.08
CA VAL A 112 5.77 16.27 15.83
C VAL A 112 5.79 16.08 17.35
N SER A 113 6.01 14.86 17.82
CA SER A 113 6.13 14.59 19.25
C SER A 113 7.57 14.77 19.70
N SER A 114 7.80 15.75 20.57
CA SER A 114 9.14 16.09 21.09
C SER A 114 9.82 14.96 21.89
N ASN A 115 9.04 13.96 22.35
CA ASN A 115 9.52 12.91 23.22
C ASN A 115 9.31 11.48 22.70
N ILE A 116 8.95 11.32 21.42
CA ILE A 116 8.99 10.03 20.73
C ILE A 116 10.27 9.99 19.89
N LYS A 117 11.24 9.14 20.29
CA LYS A 117 12.54 9.05 19.61
C LYS A 117 12.44 8.38 18.25
N HIS A 118 11.60 7.34 18.15
CA HIS A 118 11.44 6.58 16.91
C HIS A 118 9.99 6.11 16.73
N PRO A 119 9.41 6.21 15.53
CA PRO A 119 8.00 5.89 15.29
C PRO A 119 7.69 4.39 15.25
N ARG A 120 8.68 3.54 15.55
CA ARG A 120 8.62 2.08 15.34
C ARG A 120 7.41 1.44 16.03
N ALA A 121 7.17 1.76 17.30
CA ALA A 121 6.11 1.13 18.07
C ALA A 121 4.72 1.38 17.48
N TRP A 122 4.48 2.59 16.98
CA TRP A 122 3.19 3.00 16.45
C TRP A 122 2.92 2.39 15.08
N ILE A 123 3.91 2.50 14.19
CA ILE A 123 3.76 2.12 12.79
C ILE A 123 3.74 0.59 12.62
N TYR A 124 4.60 -0.15 13.32
CA TYR A 124 4.57 -1.62 13.28
C TYR A 124 3.29 -2.18 13.91
N THR A 125 2.81 -1.54 14.97
CA THR A 125 1.56 -1.95 15.61
C THR A 125 0.36 -1.75 14.70
N GLN A 126 0.27 -0.59 14.04
CA GLN A 126 -0.78 -0.35 13.05
C GLN A 126 -0.71 -1.36 11.91
N PHE A 127 0.49 -1.66 11.41
CA PHE A 127 0.67 -2.64 10.34
C PHE A 127 0.26 -4.06 10.76
N ALA A 128 0.69 -4.53 11.93
CA ALA A 128 0.30 -5.84 12.45
C ALA A 128 -1.21 -5.94 12.69
N VAL A 129 -1.79 -4.94 13.37
CA VAL A 129 -3.22 -4.88 13.70
C VAL A 129 -4.09 -4.84 12.45
N ALA A 130 -3.72 -4.05 11.44
CA ALA A 130 -4.47 -3.98 10.20
C ALA A 130 -4.53 -5.35 9.50
N ASN A 131 -3.40 -6.04 9.38
CA ASN A 131 -3.38 -7.38 8.79
C ASN A 131 -4.17 -8.40 9.63
N ILE A 132 -4.06 -8.36 10.96
CA ILE A 132 -4.81 -9.25 11.87
C ILE A 132 -6.31 -9.04 11.77
N ALA A 133 -6.77 -7.79 11.85
CA ALA A 133 -8.19 -7.45 11.81
C ALA A 133 -8.81 -7.72 10.43
N SER A 134 -8.01 -7.64 9.35
CA SER A 134 -8.48 -7.91 8.00
C SER A 134 -8.95 -9.36 7.79
N THR A 135 -8.57 -10.29 8.69
CA THR A 135 -9.05 -11.68 8.68
C THR A 135 -10.55 -11.80 8.95
N ILE A 136 -11.17 -10.83 9.64
CA ILE A 136 -12.55 -10.95 10.17
C ILE A 136 -13.59 -11.07 9.04
N LEU A 137 -13.55 -10.17 8.05
CA LEU A 137 -14.52 -10.18 6.94
C LEU A 137 -13.87 -10.68 5.64
N VAL A 138 -14.66 -11.39 4.85
CA VAL A 138 -14.24 -11.85 3.51
C VAL A 138 -13.91 -10.66 2.60
N SER A 139 -14.64 -9.56 2.72
CA SER A 139 -14.46 -8.34 1.93
C SER A 139 -13.21 -7.54 2.29
N SER A 140 -12.61 -7.77 3.46
CA SER A 140 -11.54 -6.92 3.99
C SER A 140 -10.16 -7.24 3.41
N ASN A 141 -9.99 -8.40 2.76
CA ASN A 141 -8.73 -8.83 2.16
C ASN A 141 -8.97 -9.79 0.98
N PRO A 142 -8.29 -9.64 -0.18
CA PRO A 142 -8.46 -10.52 -1.33
C PRO A 142 -8.16 -12.00 -1.03
N THR A 143 -7.27 -12.29 -0.08
CA THR A 143 -6.96 -13.67 0.34
C THR A 143 -8.19 -14.38 0.92
N ASN A 144 -8.99 -13.68 1.72
CA ASN A 144 -10.20 -14.24 2.31
C ASN A 144 -11.24 -14.58 1.23
N LEU A 145 -11.30 -13.78 0.16
CA LEU A 145 -12.20 -14.01 -0.96
C LEU A 145 -11.78 -15.23 -1.78
N VAL A 146 -10.48 -15.39 -2.05
CA VAL A 146 -9.94 -16.58 -2.71
C VAL A 146 -10.30 -17.84 -1.91
N LEU A 147 -10.11 -17.81 -0.59
CA LEU A 147 -10.45 -18.90 0.31
C LEU A 147 -11.96 -19.19 0.31
N ALA A 148 -12.78 -18.16 0.47
CA ALA A 148 -14.23 -18.30 0.51
C ALA A 148 -14.79 -18.87 -0.80
N GLY A 149 -14.26 -18.42 -1.95
CA GLY A 149 -14.58 -18.98 -3.27
C GLY A 149 -14.14 -20.44 -3.40
N ALA A 150 -12.88 -20.75 -3.05
CA ALA A 150 -12.31 -22.09 -3.20
C ALA A 150 -13.07 -23.20 -2.45
N PHE A 151 -13.64 -22.88 -1.29
CA PHE A 151 -14.38 -23.83 -0.45
C PHE A 151 -15.89 -23.55 -0.38
N GLY A 152 -16.41 -22.60 -1.16
CA GLY A 152 -17.84 -22.24 -1.15
C GLY A 152 -18.36 -21.79 0.21
N VAL A 153 -17.53 -21.14 1.02
CA VAL A 153 -17.90 -20.73 2.39
C VAL A 153 -18.75 -19.47 2.35
N ARG A 154 -19.94 -19.52 2.96
CA ARG A 154 -20.73 -18.30 3.16
C ARG A 154 -19.95 -17.30 4.02
N PHE A 155 -20.02 -16.02 3.69
CA PHE A 155 -19.25 -14.95 4.34
C PHE A 155 -19.59 -14.83 5.83
N ILE A 156 -20.85 -15.05 6.19
CA ILE A 156 -21.29 -15.06 7.58
C ILE A 156 -20.69 -16.24 8.36
N ASN A 157 -20.63 -17.43 7.75
CA ASN A 157 -20.05 -18.62 8.36
C ASN A 157 -18.54 -18.48 8.49
N TYR A 158 -17.88 -17.93 7.48
CA TYR A 158 -16.46 -17.58 7.54
C TYR A 158 -16.20 -16.67 8.74
N THR A 159 -16.89 -15.53 8.80
CA THR A 159 -16.73 -14.52 9.85
C THR A 159 -16.98 -15.12 11.24
N ALA A 160 -18.08 -15.87 11.41
CA ALA A 160 -18.44 -16.48 12.69
C ALA A 160 -17.38 -17.46 13.21
N ASN A 161 -16.64 -18.12 12.33
CA ASN A 161 -15.62 -19.09 12.73
C ASN A 161 -14.23 -18.48 12.97
N VAL A 162 -13.91 -17.33 12.37
CA VAL A 162 -12.58 -16.69 12.52
C VAL A 162 -12.58 -15.51 13.50
N ILE A 163 -13.75 -14.91 13.79
CA ILE A 163 -13.83 -13.70 14.61
C ILE A 163 -13.32 -13.91 16.05
N VAL A 164 -13.65 -15.02 16.69
CA VAL A 164 -13.25 -15.26 18.09
C VAL A 164 -11.72 -15.41 18.23
N PRO A 165 -11.02 -16.24 17.42
CA PRO A 165 -9.56 -16.31 17.45
C PRO A 165 -8.89 -14.98 17.18
N VAL A 166 -9.42 -14.20 16.23
CA VAL A 166 -8.85 -12.90 15.86
C VAL A 166 -9.05 -11.85 16.94
N LEU A 167 -10.23 -11.79 17.57
CA LEU A 167 -10.50 -10.87 18.67
C LEU A 167 -9.63 -11.19 19.90
N VAL A 168 -9.53 -12.47 20.27
CA VAL A 168 -8.67 -12.87 21.39
C VAL A 168 -7.21 -12.55 21.08
N THR A 169 -6.75 -12.80 19.85
CA THR A 169 -5.42 -12.39 19.41
C THR A 169 -5.22 -10.88 19.52
N GLY A 170 -6.17 -10.07 19.06
CA GLY A 170 -6.11 -8.62 19.18
C GLY A 170 -6.09 -8.14 20.64
N ILE A 171 -6.80 -8.80 21.55
CA ILE A 171 -6.80 -8.46 22.98
C ILE A 171 -5.47 -8.81 23.64
N VAL A 172 -4.92 -9.99 23.36
CA VAL A 172 -3.65 -10.45 23.96
C VAL A 172 -2.45 -9.73 23.37
N LEU A 173 -2.50 -9.36 22.08
CA LEU A 173 -1.41 -8.68 21.40
C LEU A 173 -1.15 -7.29 21.98
N PHE A 174 -2.20 -6.55 22.37
CA PHE A 174 -2.05 -5.19 22.91
C PHE A 174 -1.07 -5.09 24.10
N PRO A 175 -1.28 -5.80 25.23
CA PRO A 175 -0.36 -5.77 26.36
C PRO A 175 1.01 -6.35 26.00
N PHE A 176 1.09 -7.32 25.08
CA PHE A 176 2.36 -7.88 24.63
C PHE A 176 3.20 -6.84 23.85
N LEU A 177 2.57 -6.07 22.97
CA LEU A 177 3.24 -4.97 22.27
C LEU A 177 3.69 -3.88 23.23
N LEU A 178 2.82 -3.47 24.15
CA LEU A 178 3.08 -2.36 25.06
C LEU A 178 4.14 -2.68 26.11
N TYR A 179 4.08 -3.86 26.74
CA TYR A 179 4.91 -4.19 27.92
C TYR A 179 6.09 -5.11 27.64
N ILE A 180 6.14 -5.77 26.47
CA ILE A 180 7.21 -6.72 26.15
C ILE A 180 8.03 -6.20 24.96
N ILE A 181 7.39 -6.02 23.80
CA ILE A 181 8.10 -5.64 22.56
C ILE A 181 8.54 -4.17 22.59
N PHE A 182 7.62 -3.26 22.91
CA PHE A 182 7.84 -1.82 22.91
C PHE A 182 7.83 -1.23 24.33
N HIS A 183 8.41 -1.97 25.29
CA HIS A 183 8.50 -1.57 26.70
C HIS A 183 9.33 -0.30 26.95
N ASP A 184 10.13 0.12 25.96
CA ASP A 184 10.99 1.29 26.02
C ASP A 184 10.15 2.59 26.00
N GLU A 185 10.21 3.37 27.09
CA GLU A 185 9.50 4.65 27.23
C GLU A 185 9.84 5.68 26.15
N SER A 186 11.00 5.54 25.48
CA SER A 186 11.35 6.41 24.36
C SER A 186 10.49 6.18 23.10
N LEU A 187 9.71 5.10 23.08
CA LEU A 187 8.79 4.75 21.99
C LEU A 187 7.34 5.06 22.32
N ILE A 188 6.94 4.73 23.55
CA ILE A 188 5.60 4.94 24.07
C ILE A 188 5.74 5.65 25.42
N PRO A 189 5.95 6.99 25.41
CA PRO A 189 6.15 7.72 26.65
C PRO A 189 4.86 7.75 27.50
N ALA A 190 4.99 7.87 28.82
CA ALA A 190 3.84 7.97 29.73
C ALA A 190 2.98 9.22 29.44
N SER A 191 3.62 10.33 29.09
CA SER A 191 2.98 11.56 28.64
C SER A 191 3.51 11.97 27.27
N ILE A 192 2.64 12.27 26.32
CA ILE A 192 3.01 12.78 25.00
C ILE A 192 3.07 14.31 25.06
N LYS A 193 4.23 14.86 24.74
CA LYS A 193 4.43 16.30 24.57
C LYS A 193 4.35 16.62 23.09
N MET A 194 3.14 16.96 22.65
CA MET A 194 2.95 17.62 21.35
C MET A 194 3.38 19.07 21.52
N GLU A 195 4.17 19.60 20.59
CA GLU A 195 4.43 21.04 20.55
C GLU A 195 3.10 21.78 20.40
N ASP A 196 2.83 22.71 21.32
CA ASP A 196 1.64 23.56 21.28
C ASP A 196 1.78 24.57 20.13
N LEU A 197 0.69 24.83 19.42
CA LEU A 197 0.73 25.56 18.16
C LEU A 197 0.57 27.07 18.31
N PRO A 198 1.16 27.85 17.38
CA PRO A 198 0.70 29.20 17.06
C PRO A 198 -0.78 29.21 16.66
N GLU A 199 -1.57 30.16 17.15
CA GLU A 199 -3.02 30.24 16.84
C GLU A 199 -3.32 30.48 15.36
N GLU A 200 -2.38 31.07 14.61
CA GLU A 200 -2.50 31.35 13.19
C GLU A 200 -2.67 30.07 12.34
N LEU A 201 -1.96 28.99 12.68
CA LEU A 201 -2.03 27.72 11.95
C LEU A 201 -3.31 26.93 12.26
N LYS A 202 -3.90 27.12 13.45
CA LYS A 202 -5.19 26.49 13.81
C LYS A 202 -6.36 27.06 13.01
N ASN A 203 -6.27 28.33 12.59
CA ASN A 203 -7.36 29.06 11.94
C ASN A 203 -7.31 29.03 10.41
N LYS A 204 -6.26 28.46 9.81
CA LYS A 204 -6.14 28.29 8.36
C LYS A 204 -7.24 27.35 7.85
N LYS A 205 -7.68 27.50 6.60
CA LYS A 205 -8.64 26.55 5.99
C LYS A 205 -7.90 25.27 5.56
N PRO A 206 -8.47 24.07 5.81
CA PRO A 206 -7.84 22.83 5.39
C PRO A 206 -7.81 22.75 3.87
N VAL A 207 -6.65 22.43 3.31
CA VAL A 207 -6.47 22.27 1.86
C VAL A 207 -6.60 20.80 1.50
N ASN A 208 -7.32 20.51 0.41
CA ASN A 208 -7.49 19.14 -0.06
C ASN A 208 -6.13 18.54 -0.47
N PRO A 209 -5.66 17.48 0.22
CA PRO A 209 -4.36 16.86 -0.08
C PRO A 209 -4.34 16.10 -1.41
N ASN A 210 -5.50 15.86 -2.02
CA ASN A 210 -5.61 15.16 -3.31
C ASN A 210 -5.35 16.10 -4.51
N ILE A 211 -5.30 17.42 -4.29
CA ILE A 211 -5.02 18.40 -5.34
C ILE A 211 -3.50 18.47 -5.53
N PRO A 212 -2.99 18.28 -6.77
CA PRO A 212 -1.56 18.36 -7.03
C PRO A 212 -1.02 19.75 -6.73
N TYR A 213 0.21 19.84 -6.21
CA TYR A 213 0.87 21.11 -5.83
C TYR A 213 0.14 21.97 -4.79
N ALA A 214 -1.00 21.54 -4.24
CA ALA A 214 -1.84 22.36 -3.37
C ALA A 214 -1.14 22.87 -2.10
N LYS A 215 -0.01 22.26 -1.74
CA LYS A 215 0.81 22.63 -0.59
C LYS A 215 2.15 23.29 -0.93
N GLY A 216 2.42 23.63 -2.20
CA GLY A 216 3.56 24.46 -2.63
C GLY A 216 4.98 23.91 -2.39
N GLU A 217 5.13 22.80 -1.68
CA GLU A 217 6.45 22.30 -1.24
C GLU A 217 6.61 20.77 -1.35
N ASN A 218 5.53 19.99 -1.26
CA ASN A 218 5.63 18.54 -1.03
C ASN A 218 5.91 17.68 -2.28
N ASP A 219 5.54 18.11 -3.48
CA ASP A 219 5.66 17.22 -4.66
C ASP A 219 7.09 17.15 -5.24
N GLU A 220 7.96 18.12 -4.93
CA GLU A 220 9.34 18.19 -5.46
C GLU A 220 10.44 18.13 -4.39
N ARG A 221 10.17 18.55 -3.14
CA ARG A 221 11.14 18.41 -2.03
C ARG A 221 11.44 16.95 -1.65
N GLU A 222 10.55 16.00 -1.95
CA GLU A 222 10.77 14.58 -1.64
C GLU A 222 11.75 13.88 -2.61
N ARG A 223 12.15 14.51 -3.74
CA ARG A 223 13.10 13.92 -4.72
C ARG A 223 14.52 14.45 -4.64
N GLU A 224 14.72 15.71 -4.26
CA GLU A 224 16.04 16.32 -4.08
C GLU A 224 15.98 17.29 -2.90
N LYS A 225 16.42 16.86 -1.72
CA LYS A 225 16.61 17.75 -0.57
C LYS A 225 18.08 17.77 -0.17
N ASP A 226 18.60 19.00 -0.17
CA ASP A 226 19.86 19.42 0.42
C ASP A 226 19.89 19.01 1.92
N PRO A 227 20.97 18.40 2.44
CA PRO A 227 21.08 17.98 3.84
C PRO A 227 20.86 19.09 4.90
N ASN A 228 20.78 20.36 4.50
CA ASN A 228 20.60 21.52 5.38
C ASN A 228 19.16 22.09 5.45
N THR A 229 18.11 21.28 5.25
CA THR A 229 16.74 21.81 5.50
C THR A 229 16.47 21.89 7.00
N ASP A 230 16.04 23.05 7.51
CA ASP A 230 15.75 23.26 8.93
C ASP A 230 14.68 22.27 9.43
N GLU A 231 15.03 21.40 10.39
CA GLU A 231 14.12 20.42 11.01
C GLU A 231 12.85 21.06 11.58
N GLU A 232 12.91 22.34 11.95
CA GLU A 232 11.77 23.10 12.46
C GLU A 232 10.71 23.40 11.41
N GLU A 233 11.07 23.68 10.15
CA GLU A 233 10.09 23.94 9.09
C GLU A 233 9.30 22.67 8.76
N ASP A 234 9.99 21.54 8.61
CA ASP A 234 9.37 20.24 8.33
C ASP A 234 8.43 19.80 9.48
N LYS A 235 8.76 20.14 10.73
CA LYS A 235 7.89 19.93 11.89
C LYS A 235 6.65 20.81 11.82
N LYS A 236 6.79 22.12 11.56
CA LYS A 236 5.65 23.07 11.45
C LYS A 236 4.66 22.66 10.36
N LEU A 237 5.15 22.19 9.21
CA LEU A 237 4.32 21.71 8.09
C LEU A 237 3.59 20.39 8.41
N SER A 238 4.29 19.45 9.07
CA SER A 238 3.69 18.19 9.53
C SER A 238 2.61 18.43 10.60
N LEU A 239 2.82 19.45 11.45
CA LEU A 239 1.89 19.90 12.47
C LEU A 239 0.60 20.44 11.82
N GLU A 240 0.72 21.32 10.81
CA GLU A 240 -0.43 21.84 10.05
C GLU A 240 -1.31 20.71 9.47
N GLU A 241 -0.70 19.64 8.96
CA GLU A 241 -1.41 18.52 8.34
C GLU A 241 -2.26 17.70 9.35
N ILE A 242 -1.76 17.51 10.56
CA ILE A 242 -2.47 16.73 11.59
C ILE A 242 -3.66 17.52 12.15
N LEU A 243 -3.47 18.82 12.37
CA LEU A 243 -4.41 19.61 13.17
C LEU A 243 -5.56 20.19 12.40
N ASN A 244 -5.38 20.31 11.09
CA ASN A 244 -6.42 20.74 10.19
C ASN A 244 -6.68 19.66 9.13
N PRO A 245 -7.19 18.47 9.56
CA PRO A 245 -7.43 17.39 8.64
C PRO A 245 -8.53 17.80 7.66
N PHE A 246 -8.20 17.77 6.37
CA PHE A 246 -9.18 17.96 5.31
C PHE A 246 -10.26 16.89 5.40
N LEU A 247 -11.52 17.31 5.28
CA LEU A 247 -12.68 16.43 5.24
C LEU A 247 -13.70 16.97 4.24
N ASP A 248 -13.86 16.27 3.12
CA ASP A 248 -15.03 16.44 2.28
C ASP A 248 -16.21 15.70 2.91
N LYS A 249 -16.99 16.43 3.72
CA LYS A 249 -18.15 15.86 4.43
C LYS A 249 -19.16 15.21 3.49
N LYS A 250 -19.39 15.78 2.30
CA LYS A 250 -20.41 15.25 1.38
C LYS A 250 -19.91 13.96 0.73
N GLY A 251 -18.69 13.97 0.20
CA GLY A 251 -18.04 12.78 -0.35
C GLY A 251 -17.92 11.66 0.69
N ALA A 252 -17.50 12.00 1.92
CA ALA A 252 -17.36 11.05 3.02
C ALA A 252 -18.69 10.36 3.38
N ILE A 253 -19.78 11.12 3.51
CA ILE A 253 -21.10 10.56 3.84
C ILE A 253 -21.60 9.67 2.70
N ILE A 254 -21.53 10.15 1.46
CA ILE A 254 -22.01 9.38 0.30
C ILE A 254 -21.21 8.09 0.15
N GLY A 255 -19.87 8.17 0.18
CA GLY A 255 -18.99 7.02 0.10
C GLY A 255 -19.22 6.02 1.24
N ALA A 256 -19.33 6.48 2.48
CA ALA A 256 -19.59 5.62 3.63
C ALA A 256 -20.97 4.94 3.55
N CYS A 257 -22.01 5.65 3.11
CA CYS A 257 -23.33 5.07 2.87
C CYS A 257 -23.31 4.01 1.77
N ILE A 258 -22.67 4.30 0.62
CA ILE A 258 -22.52 3.34 -0.47
C ILE A 258 -21.76 2.10 0.01
N MET A 259 -20.67 2.27 0.75
CA MET A 259 -19.89 1.16 1.32
C MET A 259 -20.75 0.31 2.26
N ALA A 260 -21.45 0.93 3.21
CA ALA A 260 -22.30 0.22 4.17
C ALA A 260 -23.41 -0.58 3.46
N VAL A 261 -24.13 0.05 2.51
CA VAL A 261 -25.17 -0.62 1.72
C VAL A 261 -24.56 -1.77 0.92
N THR A 262 -23.42 -1.56 0.25
CA THR A 262 -22.74 -2.58 -0.54
C THR A 262 -22.36 -3.79 0.31
N LEU A 263 -21.73 -3.57 1.47
CA LEU A 263 -21.32 -4.66 2.36
C LEU A 263 -22.53 -5.42 2.91
N ILE A 264 -23.58 -4.72 3.34
CA ILE A 264 -24.82 -5.35 3.84
C ILE A 264 -25.49 -6.17 2.73
N THR A 265 -25.60 -5.62 1.52
CA THR A 265 -26.20 -6.32 0.38
C THR A 265 -25.37 -7.54 -0.02
N VAL A 266 -24.04 -7.45 -0.04
CA VAL A 266 -23.14 -8.59 -0.29
C VAL A 266 -23.34 -9.67 0.76
N LEU A 267 -23.36 -9.32 2.05
CA LEU A 267 -23.61 -10.26 3.15
C LEU A 267 -24.99 -10.93 3.02
N ALA A 268 -26.04 -10.16 2.72
CA ALA A 268 -27.40 -10.65 2.59
C ALA A 268 -27.59 -11.56 1.36
N LEU A 269 -27.02 -11.19 0.22
CA LEU A 269 -27.08 -12.03 -0.99
C LEU A 269 -26.28 -13.30 -0.81
N ASN A 270 -25.06 -13.20 -0.30
CA ASN A 270 -24.23 -14.39 -0.04
C ASN A 270 -24.90 -15.34 0.98
N ALA A 271 -25.62 -14.81 1.98
CA ALA A 271 -26.39 -15.62 2.92
C ALA A 271 -27.63 -16.27 2.30
N SER A 272 -28.28 -15.63 1.32
CA SER A 272 -29.54 -16.08 0.71
C SER A 272 -29.39 -16.95 -0.55
N THR A 273 -28.19 -17.06 -1.12
CA THR A 273 -27.90 -17.78 -2.38
C THR A 273 -28.01 -19.33 -2.25
N SER A 274 -28.75 -19.86 -1.28
CA SER A 274 -28.99 -21.30 -1.13
C SER A 274 -30.39 -21.76 -1.51
N SER A 275 -31.23 -20.89 -2.09
CA SER A 275 -32.62 -21.24 -2.43
C SER A 275 -32.97 -21.18 -3.93
N SER A 276 -32.07 -20.68 -4.79
CA SER A 276 -32.35 -20.55 -6.22
C SER A 276 -31.05 -20.73 -7.01
N GLY A 277 -31.04 -21.74 -7.88
CA GLY A 277 -29.86 -22.21 -8.59
C GLY A 277 -29.12 -21.10 -9.36
N HIS A 278 -27.80 -21.30 -9.44
CA HIS A 278 -26.73 -20.44 -9.97
C HIS A 278 -26.23 -19.38 -8.96
N PRO A 279 -25.04 -19.60 -8.36
CA PRO A 279 -24.42 -18.59 -7.51
C PRO A 279 -24.17 -17.33 -8.34
N ARG A 280 -24.77 -16.20 -7.92
CA ARG A 280 -24.52 -14.92 -8.56
C ARG A 280 -23.13 -14.42 -8.15
N PRO A 281 -22.26 -14.05 -9.11
CA PRO A 281 -20.96 -13.49 -8.79
C PRO A 281 -21.10 -12.28 -7.88
N VAL A 282 -20.31 -12.22 -6.82
CA VAL A 282 -20.48 -11.21 -5.76
C VAL A 282 -20.17 -9.81 -6.31
N PHE A 283 -19.33 -9.73 -7.34
CA PHE A 283 -19.01 -8.45 -8.00
C PHE A 283 -20.24 -7.75 -8.60
N TRP A 284 -21.36 -8.44 -8.85
CA TRP A 284 -22.60 -7.84 -9.37
C TRP A 284 -23.19 -6.77 -8.44
N VAL A 285 -22.82 -6.78 -7.16
CA VAL A 285 -23.21 -5.75 -6.20
C VAL A 285 -22.15 -4.67 -6.12
N THR A 286 -20.88 -5.08 -6.00
CA THR A 286 -19.78 -4.16 -5.72
C THR A 286 -19.42 -3.31 -6.93
N LEU A 287 -19.45 -3.88 -8.14
CA LEU A 287 -19.09 -3.18 -9.37
C LEU A 287 -20.07 -2.04 -9.69
N PRO A 288 -21.41 -2.25 -9.70
CA PRO A 288 -22.34 -1.12 -9.86
C PRO A 288 -22.19 -0.06 -8.78
N ALA A 289 -21.99 -0.46 -7.51
CA ALA A 289 -21.77 0.49 -6.43
C ALA A 289 -20.49 1.33 -6.64
N ALA A 290 -19.39 0.70 -7.08
CA ALA A 290 -18.15 1.39 -7.41
C ALA A 290 -18.33 2.33 -8.60
N VAL A 291 -19.08 1.93 -9.64
CA VAL A 291 -19.40 2.78 -10.79
C VAL A 291 -20.25 3.98 -10.38
N VAL A 292 -21.25 3.80 -9.52
CA VAL A 292 -22.06 4.91 -8.98
C VAL A 292 -21.18 5.90 -8.22
N LEU A 293 -20.32 5.42 -7.32
CA LEU A 293 -19.41 6.29 -6.58
C LEU A 293 -18.39 6.98 -7.50
N PHE A 294 -17.88 6.28 -8.52
CA PHE A 294 -17.02 6.86 -9.53
C PHE A 294 -17.70 8.01 -10.29
N CYS A 295 -18.97 7.83 -10.70
CA CYS A 295 -19.74 8.90 -11.32
C CYS A 295 -19.96 10.09 -10.36
N VAL A 296 -20.18 9.83 -9.07
CA VAL A 296 -20.28 10.86 -8.04
C VAL A 296 -18.97 11.64 -7.90
N ASP A 297 -17.83 10.94 -7.81
CA ASP A 297 -16.50 11.55 -7.68
C ASP A 297 -16.15 12.42 -8.91
N LEU A 298 -16.46 11.93 -10.12
CA LEU A 298 -16.32 12.71 -11.35
C LEU A 298 -17.22 13.95 -11.35
N THR A 299 -18.46 13.82 -10.90
CA THR A 299 -19.41 14.94 -10.85
C THR A 299 -18.94 16.01 -9.87
N PHE A 300 -18.50 15.64 -8.67
CA PHE A 300 -17.94 16.59 -7.70
C PHE A 300 -16.65 17.25 -8.21
N GLY A 301 -15.76 16.48 -8.83
CA GLY A 301 -14.57 17.04 -9.47
C GLY A 301 -14.92 18.07 -10.54
N TRP A 302 -15.89 17.75 -11.41
CA TRP A 302 -16.34 18.68 -12.45
C TRP A 302 -16.98 19.96 -11.90
N LEU A 303 -17.82 19.85 -10.87
CA LEU A 303 -18.48 21.00 -10.24
C LEU A 303 -17.46 21.93 -9.57
N ASN A 304 -16.46 21.37 -8.90
CA ASN A 304 -15.45 22.13 -8.14
C ASN A 304 -14.19 22.47 -8.95
N ARG A 305 -14.12 22.10 -10.23
CA ARG A 305 -12.92 22.22 -11.08
C ARG A 305 -12.26 23.58 -11.12
N LYS A 306 -13.04 24.67 -10.98
CA LYS A 306 -12.51 26.04 -11.03
C LYS A 306 -11.67 26.31 -9.78
N GLU A 307 -12.19 25.95 -8.62
CA GLU A 307 -11.52 26.09 -7.33
C GLU A 307 -10.29 25.16 -7.26
N THR A 308 -10.44 23.90 -7.66
CA THR A 308 -9.32 22.93 -7.62
C THR A 308 -8.16 23.33 -8.54
N ARG A 309 -8.47 23.79 -9.77
CA ARG A 309 -7.45 24.30 -10.69
C ARG A 309 -6.79 25.57 -10.18
N GLN A 310 -7.55 26.48 -9.57
CA GLN A 310 -6.97 27.69 -8.98
C GLN A 310 -5.97 27.33 -7.87
N ILE A 311 -6.34 26.44 -6.96
CA ILE A 311 -5.46 25.98 -5.88
C ILE A 311 -4.20 25.30 -6.45
N ALA A 312 -4.35 24.45 -7.47
CA ALA A 312 -3.21 23.79 -8.11
C ALA A 312 -2.28 24.78 -8.83
N HIS A 313 -2.83 25.79 -9.52
CA HIS A 313 -2.05 26.83 -10.19
C HIS A 313 -1.30 27.72 -9.20
N GLU A 314 -1.97 28.21 -8.16
CA GLU A 314 -1.33 28.99 -7.10
C GLU A 314 -0.25 28.18 -6.38
N GLY A 315 -0.53 26.91 -6.12
CA GLY A 315 0.43 25.96 -5.53
C GLY A 315 1.67 25.76 -6.39
N ARG A 316 1.49 25.59 -7.71
CA ARG A 316 2.61 25.46 -8.66
C ARG A 316 3.46 26.72 -8.73
N GLN A 317 2.84 27.90 -8.78
CA GLN A 317 3.57 29.17 -8.79
C GLN A 317 4.41 29.34 -7.52
N ARG A 318 3.86 28.99 -6.35
CA ARG A 318 4.62 29.01 -5.09
C ARG A 318 5.79 28.04 -5.10
N ALA A 319 5.60 26.84 -5.64
CA ALA A 319 6.67 25.84 -5.78
C ALA A 319 7.80 26.31 -6.72
N GLU A 320 7.44 26.88 -7.88
CA GLU A 320 8.39 27.43 -8.85
C GLU A 320 9.18 28.61 -8.26
N LEU A 321 8.52 29.51 -7.55
CA LEU A 321 9.17 30.63 -6.85
C LEU A 321 10.15 30.15 -5.78
N ALA A 322 9.74 29.18 -4.95
CA ALA A 322 10.61 28.61 -3.92
C ALA A 322 11.81 27.87 -4.53
N GLN A 323 11.64 27.20 -5.67
CA GLN A 323 12.75 26.58 -6.39
C GLN A 323 13.71 27.61 -6.97
N ALA A 324 13.19 28.69 -7.56
CA ALA A 324 14.01 29.77 -8.07
C ALA A 324 14.83 30.43 -6.95
N GLU A 325 14.21 30.69 -5.80
CA GLU A 325 14.88 31.23 -4.61
C GLU A 325 15.98 30.28 -4.11
N ARG A 326 15.71 28.98 -4.03
CA ARG A 326 16.73 27.97 -3.65
C ARG A 326 17.88 27.87 -4.63
N ALA A 327 17.59 27.92 -5.93
CA ALA A 327 18.61 27.92 -6.96
C ALA A 327 19.49 29.18 -6.86
N GLU A 328 18.89 30.32 -6.51
CA GLU A 328 19.61 31.56 -6.25
C GLU A 328 20.48 31.47 -4.99
N VAL A 329 19.96 30.95 -3.88
CA VAL A 329 20.72 30.71 -2.64
C VAL A 329 21.89 29.76 -2.90
N ARG A 330 21.66 28.65 -3.61
CA ARG A 330 22.72 27.69 -3.99
C ARG A 330 23.76 28.33 -4.91
N ARG A 331 23.34 29.19 -5.84
CA ARG A 331 24.27 29.93 -6.71
C ARG A 331 25.11 30.92 -5.90
N LYS A 332 24.49 31.63 -4.94
CA LYS A 332 25.18 32.54 -4.01
C LYS A 332 26.17 31.79 -3.12
N SER A 333 25.80 30.63 -2.58
CA SER A 333 26.71 29.83 -1.74
C SER A 333 27.91 29.29 -2.53
N ILE A 334 27.72 28.82 -3.76
CA ILE A 334 28.82 28.36 -4.63
C ILE A 334 29.76 29.53 -4.99
N ALA A 335 29.21 30.71 -5.32
CA ALA A 335 30.01 31.89 -5.60
C ALA A 335 30.80 32.41 -4.38
N GLN A 336 30.30 32.18 -3.17
CA GLN A 336 30.99 32.52 -1.92
C GLN A 336 32.19 31.58 -1.65
N VAL A 337 32.04 30.28 -1.92
CA VAL A 337 33.14 29.31 -1.79
C VAL A 337 34.26 29.56 -2.81
N ASP A 338 33.93 29.95 -4.05
CA ASP A 338 34.93 30.34 -5.05
C ASP A 338 35.60 31.70 -4.71
N GLY A 339 34.90 32.62 -4.02
CA GLY A 339 35.47 33.88 -3.55
C GLY A 339 36.53 33.70 -2.45
N ASP A 340 36.24 32.85 -1.45
CA ASP A 340 37.17 32.54 -0.35
C ASP A 340 38.42 31.77 -0.84
N ALA A 341 38.29 30.99 -1.93
CA ALA A 341 39.43 30.30 -2.54
C ALA A 341 40.38 31.25 -3.31
N ILE A 342 39.87 32.40 -3.78
CA ILE A 342 40.66 33.41 -4.50
C ILE A 342 41.39 34.33 -3.49
N GLU A 343 40.76 34.70 -2.36
CA GLU A 343 41.39 35.54 -1.32
C GLU A 343 42.54 34.84 -0.56
N MET A 344 42.61 33.50 -0.58
CA MET A 344 43.72 32.75 0.03
C MET A 344 44.99 32.64 -0.84
N SER A 345 45.03 33.22 -2.05
CA SER A 345 46.14 33.01 -3.00
C SER A 345 47.05 34.22 -3.28
N GLU A 346 46.77 35.42 -2.77
CA GLU A 346 47.59 36.60 -3.07
C GLU A 346 48.37 37.12 -1.85
N SER A 347 49.56 36.57 -1.64
CA SER A 347 50.73 37.26 -1.04
C SER A 347 52.05 36.55 -1.44
N PRO A 348 53.16 37.28 -1.65
CA PRO A 348 54.06 37.01 -2.76
C PRO A 348 55.39 36.37 -2.34
N HIS A 349 55.85 35.31 -3.02
CA HIS A 349 57.28 34.95 -2.99
C HIS A 349 57.77 34.19 -4.24
N SER A 350 58.70 34.86 -4.92
CA SER A 350 59.95 34.39 -5.54
C SER A 350 59.97 33.16 -6.48
N THR A 351 60.35 33.46 -7.73
CA THR A 351 61.46 32.87 -8.51
C THR A 351 61.69 31.37 -8.38
N TYR A 352 61.53 30.61 -9.47
CA TYR A 352 62.60 29.85 -10.15
C TYR A 352 62.04 29.27 -11.46
N ALA A 353 62.84 29.38 -12.52
CA ALA A 353 62.56 28.87 -13.86
C ALA A 353 63.30 27.56 -14.10
N SER A 354 62.59 26.57 -14.64
CA SER A 354 63.04 25.35 -15.36
C SER A 354 61.82 24.40 -15.41
N ASP A 355 61.47 23.63 -16.44
CA ASP A 355 62.16 23.18 -17.64
C ASP A 355 61.12 22.80 -18.73
N GLU A 356 61.64 22.74 -19.95
CA GLU A 356 61.00 22.38 -21.22
C GLU A 356 60.49 20.92 -21.36
N LYS A 357 59.51 20.78 -22.26
CA LYS A 357 59.26 19.70 -23.26
C LYS A 357 58.70 18.34 -22.81
N ALA A 358 57.54 17.94 -23.35
CA ALA A 358 57.40 17.21 -24.63
C ALA A 358 56.06 16.42 -24.78
N PHE A 359 55.48 16.49 -25.99
CA PHE A 359 54.70 15.46 -26.72
C PHE A 359 53.31 15.03 -26.16
N THR A 360 52.22 14.82 -26.91
CA THR A 360 51.93 14.63 -28.36
C THR A 360 50.40 14.74 -28.57
N SER A 361 49.94 15.55 -29.53
CA SER A 361 49.33 15.18 -30.84
C SER A 361 47.99 14.42 -30.83
N GLY A 362 47.01 14.98 -31.53
CA GLY A 362 45.79 14.29 -31.96
C GLY A 362 44.82 15.23 -32.68
N ALA A 363 45.22 15.67 -33.88
CA ALA A 363 44.42 16.52 -34.77
C ALA A 363 43.29 15.72 -35.46
N ALA A 364 42.16 16.38 -35.74
CA ALA A 364 41.43 16.20 -37.00
C ALA A 364 40.56 17.43 -37.30
N SER A 365 40.81 17.98 -38.48
CA SER A 365 40.33 19.22 -39.07
C SER A 365 39.19 19.01 -40.07
N SER A 366 38.34 20.03 -40.28
CA SER A 366 37.91 20.58 -41.60
C SER A 366 36.71 21.51 -41.37
N SER A 367 36.73 22.83 -41.55
CA SER A 367 37.00 23.69 -42.72
C SER A 367 35.90 23.70 -43.80
N ALA A 368 35.13 24.79 -43.87
CA ALA A 368 34.61 25.45 -45.09
C ALA A 368 33.86 26.73 -44.67
N GLN A 369 34.52 27.90 -44.69
CA GLN A 369 34.51 28.91 -45.77
C GLN A 369 33.22 29.72 -45.92
N ALA A 370 33.35 31.03 -45.64
CA ALA A 370 32.44 32.11 -46.01
C ALA A 370 32.55 32.45 -47.52
N PRO A 371 31.73 33.37 -48.07
CA PRO A 371 32.23 34.75 -48.12
C PRO A 371 31.18 35.89 -47.94
N GLU A 372 31.75 37.03 -47.54
CA GLU A 372 31.32 38.44 -47.55
C GLU A 372 30.28 38.92 -48.58
N LYS A 373 29.51 39.97 -48.20
CA LYS A 373 29.56 41.32 -48.85
C LYS A 373 28.69 42.41 -48.15
N THR A 374 29.40 43.46 -47.68
CA THR A 374 29.22 44.91 -47.94
C THR A 374 28.02 45.75 -47.43
N GLN A 375 28.35 46.73 -46.55
CA GLN A 375 27.89 48.15 -46.40
C GLN A 375 26.38 48.46 -46.24
N ALA A 376 25.90 49.43 -45.44
CA ALA A 376 26.43 50.73 -45.03
C ALA A 376 25.80 51.22 -43.70
N PHE A 377 26.46 52.20 -43.07
CA PHE A 377 25.98 53.00 -41.93
C PHE A 377 24.80 53.90 -42.31
N ASP A 378 23.80 54.02 -41.43
CA ASP A 378 23.08 55.29 -41.22
C ASP A 378 22.67 55.40 -39.73
N ASP A 379 22.91 56.59 -39.19
CA ASP A 379 22.83 56.97 -37.78
C ASP A 379 21.47 57.61 -37.52
N SER A 380 20.64 57.06 -36.63
CA SER A 380 19.75 57.90 -35.80
C SER A 380 18.95 57.15 -34.73
N ARG A 381 19.10 57.68 -33.50
CA ARG A 381 18.15 57.71 -32.36
C ARG A 381 18.09 56.50 -31.44
N VAL A 382 18.88 56.65 -30.38
CA VAL A 382 18.74 56.13 -29.02
C VAL A 382 17.28 55.83 -28.61
N SER A 383 17.04 54.58 -28.24
CA SER A 383 16.06 54.16 -27.22
C SER A 383 16.74 53.04 -26.41
N PRO A 384 16.66 53.03 -25.07
CA PRO A 384 17.38 52.06 -24.26
C PRO A 384 16.82 50.64 -24.49
N PRO A 385 17.66 49.59 -24.47
CA PRO A 385 17.20 48.23 -24.65
C PRO A 385 16.37 47.80 -23.44
N GLU A 386 15.10 47.45 -23.68
CA GLU A 386 14.32 46.63 -22.74
C GLU A 386 15.09 45.33 -22.47
N GLU A 387 15.31 45.03 -21.20
CA GLU A 387 15.93 43.79 -20.74
C GLU A 387 15.20 42.59 -21.33
N GLY A 388 15.93 41.81 -22.13
CA GLY A 388 15.42 40.67 -22.86
C GLY A 388 14.86 39.59 -21.93
N LYS A 389 13.54 39.39 -22.01
CA LYS A 389 12.97 38.05 -21.86
C LYS A 389 13.48 37.23 -23.04
N ALA A 390 14.41 36.31 -22.77
CA ALA A 390 14.78 35.29 -23.73
C ALA A 390 13.50 34.62 -24.30
N PRO A 391 13.36 34.46 -25.62
CA PRO A 391 12.21 33.76 -26.16
C PRO A 391 12.25 32.32 -25.66
N GLN A 392 11.29 31.93 -24.82
CA GLN A 392 11.06 30.53 -24.51
C GLN A 392 10.82 29.80 -25.83
N ALA A 393 11.81 29.05 -26.29
CA ALA A 393 11.67 28.17 -27.43
C ALA A 393 10.49 27.24 -27.16
N LYS A 394 9.39 27.40 -27.92
CA LYS A 394 8.22 26.53 -27.84
C LYS A 394 8.68 25.09 -28.06
N GLN A 395 8.80 24.33 -26.97
CA GLN A 395 9.11 22.90 -27.02
C GLN A 395 8.08 22.22 -27.94
N ARG A 396 8.58 21.43 -28.91
CA ARG A 396 7.72 20.69 -29.83
C ARG A 396 6.80 19.77 -29.02
N THR A 397 5.50 19.86 -29.27
CA THR A 397 4.50 19.00 -28.64
C THR A 397 4.71 17.55 -29.11
N THR A 398 5.26 16.72 -28.24
CA THR A 398 5.36 15.27 -28.44
C THR A 398 4.09 14.58 -27.95
N LEU A 399 3.81 13.35 -28.42
CA LEU A 399 2.73 12.52 -27.85
C LEU A 399 2.88 12.36 -26.34
N VAL A 400 4.12 12.21 -25.87
CA VAL A 400 4.46 12.18 -24.44
C VAL A 400 4.04 13.48 -23.73
N SER A 401 4.32 14.64 -24.32
CA SER A 401 3.90 15.94 -23.75
C SER A 401 2.39 16.10 -23.70
N LEU A 402 1.66 15.57 -24.69
CA LEU A 402 0.20 15.67 -24.77
C LEU A 402 -0.48 14.75 -23.75
N VAL A 403 0.03 13.53 -23.58
CA VAL A 403 -0.41 12.59 -22.52
C VAL A 403 -0.10 13.17 -21.15
N ARG A 404 1.10 13.72 -20.94
CA ARG A 404 1.48 14.36 -19.67
C ARG A 404 0.57 15.54 -19.34
N HIS A 405 0.31 16.42 -20.31
CA HIS A 405 -0.58 17.56 -20.12
C HIS A 405 -2.03 17.14 -19.83
N SER A 406 -2.51 16.10 -20.51
CA SER A 406 -3.84 15.54 -20.28
C SER A 406 -3.95 14.91 -18.89
N TYR A 407 -2.93 14.19 -18.45
CA TYR A 407 -2.86 13.60 -17.10
C TYR A 407 -2.85 14.67 -16.00
N MET A 408 -2.02 15.71 -16.15
CA MET A 408 -1.98 16.83 -15.20
C MET A 408 -3.32 17.56 -15.14
N SER A 409 -3.91 17.86 -16.31
CA SER A 409 -5.24 18.47 -16.38
C SER A 409 -6.31 17.60 -15.72
N ALA A 410 -6.22 16.28 -15.86
CA ALA A 410 -7.11 15.34 -15.18
C ALA A 410 -6.91 15.34 -13.66
N GLN A 411 -5.68 15.39 -13.15
CA GLN A 411 -5.39 15.50 -11.71
C GLN A 411 -5.91 16.81 -11.11
N GLU A 412 -5.77 17.92 -11.82
CA GLU A 412 -6.28 19.22 -11.37
C GLU A 412 -7.81 19.31 -11.39
N THR A 413 -8.44 18.64 -12.37
CA THR A 413 -9.90 18.67 -12.56
C THR A 413 -10.62 17.63 -11.69
N PHE A 414 -10.03 16.45 -11.50
CA PHE A 414 -10.63 15.32 -10.78
C PHE A 414 -9.65 14.78 -9.71
N PRO A 415 -9.28 15.59 -8.70
CA PRO A 415 -8.23 15.23 -7.74
C PRO A 415 -8.55 13.95 -6.97
N THR A 416 -9.79 13.80 -6.49
CA THR A 416 -10.24 12.59 -5.77
C THR A 416 -10.15 11.37 -6.65
N THR A 417 -10.76 11.38 -7.85
CA THR A 417 -10.76 10.25 -8.78
C THR A 417 -9.34 9.82 -9.16
N MET A 418 -8.46 10.79 -9.47
CA MET A 418 -7.07 10.49 -9.81
C MET A 418 -6.27 9.96 -8.62
N THR A 419 -6.54 10.46 -7.41
CA THR A 419 -5.95 9.92 -6.18
C THR A 419 -6.40 8.49 -5.96
N VAL A 420 -7.68 8.17 -6.17
CA VAL A 420 -8.19 6.80 -6.04
C VAL A 420 -7.53 5.87 -7.07
N PHE A 421 -7.45 6.27 -8.35
CA PHE A 421 -6.77 5.46 -9.37
C PHE A 421 -5.28 5.25 -9.11
N HIS A 422 -4.59 6.25 -8.55
CA HIS A 422 -3.18 6.12 -8.21
C HIS A 422 -2.95 5.13 -7.05
N HIS A 423 -3.88 5.05 -6.11
CA HIS A 423 -3.78 4.14 -4.96
C HIS A 423 -4.47 2.79 -5.20
N LEU A 424 -5.28 2.67 -6.24
CA LEU A 424 -5.84 1.39 -6.62
C LEU A 424 -4.71 0.40 -6.93
N PRO A 425 -4.80 -0.84 -6.44
CA PRO A 425 -3.80 -1.88 -6.70
C PRO A 425 -3.97 -2.47 -8.11
N LEU A 426 -4.06 -1.62 -9.15
CA LEU A 426 -4.12 -2.07 -10.55
C LEU A 426 -2.95 -2.98 -10.95
N PRO A 427 -1.70 -2.76 -10.46
CA PRO A 427 -0.62 -3.69 -10.73
C PRO A 427 -0.82 -5.09 -10.10
N LEU A 428 -1.67 -5.22 -9.08
CA LEU A 428 -2.01 -6.53 -8.49
C LEU A 428 -2.76 -7.41 -9.47
N VAL A 429 -3.55 -6.84 -10.38
CA VAL A 429 -4.43 -7.60 -11.28
C VAL A 429 -3.62 -8.52 -12.20
N PRO A 430 -2.67 -8.02 -13.03
CA PRO A 430 -1.84 -8.90 -13.85
C PRO A 430 -0.98 -9.82 -12.97
N PHE A 431 -0.47 -9.34 -11.84
CA PHE A 431 0.29 -10.17 -10.89
C PHE A 431 -0.53 -11.38 -10.39
N ALA A 432 -1.77 -11.16 -9.95
CA ALA A 432 -2.64 -12.18 -9.40
C ALA A 432 -3.04 -13.20 -10.47
N PHE A 433 -3.39 -12.74 -11.68
CA PHE A 433 -3.66 -13.65 -12.80
C PHE A 433 -2.44 -14.50 -13.15
N CYS A 434 -1.24 -13.92 -13.20
CA CYS A 434 -0.02 -14.69 -13.42
C CYS A 434 0.22 -15.71 -12.30
N MET A 435 0.00 -15.33 -11.03
CA MET A 435 0.08 -16.27 -9.91
C MET A 435 -0.94 -17.42 -10.01
N PHE A 436 -2.17 -17.15 -10.48
CA PHE A 436 -3.15 -18.21 -10.74
C PHE A 436 -2.69 -19.16 -11.84
N VAL A 437 -2.10 -18.64 -12.92
CA VAL A 437 -1.54 -19.45 -14.01
C VAL A 437 -0.36 -20.29 -13.52
N LEU A 438 0.57 -19.72 -12.75
CA LEU A 438 1.68 -20.45 -12.13
C LEU A 438 1.20 -21.57 -11.21
N VAL A 439 0.20 -21.33 -10.38
CA VAL A 439 -0.36 -22.39 -9.53
C VAL A 439 -1.06 -23.45 -10.39
N GLN A 440 -1.78 -23.06 -11.43
CA GLN A 440 -2.40 -24.02 -12.34
C GLN A 440 -1.35 -24.88 -13.06
N ALA A 441 -0.19 -24.32 -13.39
CA ALA A 441 0.95 -25.09 -13.90
C ALA A 441 1.42 -26.15 -12.89
N LEU A 442 1.55 -25.80 -11.60
CA LEU A 442 1.91 -26.77 -10.55
C LEU A 442 0.86 -27.88 -10.42
N VAL A 443 -0.41 -27.55 -10.65
CA VAL A 443 -1.50 -28.52 -10.66
C VAL A 443 -1.37 -29.48 -11.84
N THR A 444 -1.20 -28.99 -13.08
CA THR A 444 -1.13 -29.85 -14.27
C THR A 444 0.15 -30.67 -14.34
N LYS A 445 1.25 -30.18 -13.73
CA LYS A 445 2.52 -30.93 -13.61
C LYS A 445 2.56 -31.90 -12.43
N GLY A 446 1.51 -31.99 -11.62
CA GLY A 446 1.40 -32.98 -10.54
C GLY A 446 2.07 -32.60 -9.22
N TRP A 447 2.62 -31.38 -9.08
CA TRP A 447 3.21 -30.93 -7.81
C TRP A 447 2.18 -30.75 -6.71
N VAL A 448 1.00 -30.21 -7.04
CA VAL A 448 -0.08 -30.03 -6.05
C VAL A 448 -0.54 -31.36 -5.45
N PRO A 449 -0.80 -32.43 -6.23
CA PRO A 449 -1.02 -33.77 -5.69
C PRO A 449 0.09 -34.27 -4.75
N VAL A 450 1.37 -34.03 -5.09
CA VAL A 450 2.50 -34.42 -4.23
C VAL A 450 2.44 -33.70 -2.88
N PHE A 451 2.19 -32.39 -2.89
CA PHE A 451 2.01 -31.62 -1.65
C PHE A 451 0.80 -32.09 -0.85
N ALA A 452 -0.31 -32.41 -1.53
CA ALA A 452 -1.51 -32.93 -0.88
C ALA A 452 -1.27 -34.29 -0.23
N TYR A 453 -0.50 -35.18 -0.86
CA TYR A 453 -0.11 -36.46 -0.27
C TYR A 453 0.79 -36.30 0.96
N GLY A 454 1.75 -35.37 0.91
CA GLY A 454 2.55 -35.02 2.08
C GLY A 454 1.72 -34.42 3.21
N TRP A 455 0.74 -33.56 2.87
CA TRP A 455 -0.21 -33.01 3.82
C TRP A 455 -1.10 -34.08 4.44
N ASP A 456 -1.56 -35.04 3.64
CA ASP A 456 -2.35 -36.20 4.08
C ASP A 456 -1.64 -36.98 5.19
N HIS A 457 -0.39 -37.38 4.94
CA HIS A 457 0.44 -38.10 5.91
C HIS A 457 0.72 -37.30 7.18
N TRP A 458 0.88 -35.98 7.04
CA TRP A 458 1.05 -35.10 8.19
C TRP A 458 -0.21 -35.10 9.06
N VAL A 459 -1.39 -34.94 8.45
CA VAL A 459 -2.67 -34.91 9.16
C VAL A 459 -2.98 -36.27 9.80
N GLU A 460 -2.72 -37.38 9.10
CA GLU A 460 -2.89 -38.73 9.67
C GLU A 460 -2.05 -38.95 10.93
N LYS A 461 -0.79 -38.47 10.95
CA LYS A 461 0.10 -38.64 12.11
C LYS A 461 -0.18 -37.68 13.26
N THR A 462 -0.67 -36.49 12.97
CA THR A 462 -0.76 -35.40 13.96
C THR A 462 -2.18 -35.05 14.38
N GLY A 463 -3.18 -35.57 13.68
CA GLY A 463 -4.59 -35.33 13.91
C GLY A 463 -5.00 -33.87 13.72
N THR A 464 -6.17 -33.50 14.26
CA THR A 464 -6.74 -32.15 14.12
C THR A 464 -5.82 -31.05 14.64
N VAL A 465 -5.13 -31.26 15.77
CA VAL A 465 -4.26 -30.25 16.37
C VAL A 465 -3.07 -29.95 15.46
N GLY A 466 -2.42 -30.98 14.92
CA GLY A 466 -1.33 -30.77 13.98
C GLY A 466 -1.77 -30.32 12.60
N ALA A 467 -3.01 -30.62 12.18
CA ALA A 467 -3.60 -30.02 10.98
C ALA A 467 -3.75 -28.50 11.12
N VAL A 468 -4.28 -28.01 12.26
CA VAL A 468 -4.36 -26.57 12.55
C VAL A 468 -2.96 -25.97 12.71
N GLY A 469 -2.14 -26.50 13.60
CA GLY A 469 -0.79 -25.99 13.86
C GLY A 469 0.09 -25.95 12.59
N GLY A 470 0.12 -27.07 11.85
CA GLY A 470 0.88 -27.22 10.62
C GLY A 470 0.38 -26.29 9.52
N MET A 471 -0.95 -26.16 9.33
CA MET A 471 -1.50 -25.32 8.27
C MET A 471 -1.23 -23.84 8.53
N GLY A 472 -1.39 -23.39 9.78
CA GLY A 472 -1.05 -22.04 10.18
C GLY A 472 0.44 -21.74 9.96
N PHE A 473 1.33 -22.65 10.36
CA PHE A 473 2.77 -22.51 10.17
C PHE A 473 3.16 -22.45 8.68
N VAL A 474 2.71 -23.43 7.87
CA VAL A 474 2.99 -23.49 6.43
C VAL A 474 2.48 -22.23 5.74
N SER A 475 1.29 -21.76 6.10
CA SER A 475 0.70 -20.53 5.54
C SER A 475 1.58 -19.31 5.80
N VAL A 476 2.04 -19.11 7.05
CA VAL A 476 2.92 -17.97 7.40
C VAL A 476 4.25 -18.03 6.66
N ILE A 477 4.88 -19.20 6.62
CA ILE A 477 6.18 -19.37 5.94
C ILE A 477 6.03 -19.13 4.44
N LEU A 478 5.05 -19.76 3.79
CA LEU A 478 4.85 -19.66 2.35
C LEU A 478 4.52 -18.24 1.89
N CYS A 479 3.89 -17.40 2.73
CA CYS A 479 3.66 -15.99 2.38
C CYS A 479 4.95 -15.28 1.94
N ASN A 480 6.11 -15.65 2.50
CA ASN A 480 7.40 -15.03 2.20
C ASN A 480 8.03 -15.52 0.88
N PHE A 481 7.58 -16.66 0.33
CA PHE A 481 8.22 -17.33 -0.80
C PHE A 481 7.30 -17.56 -2.00
N ALA A 482 6.01 -17.80 -1.78
CA ALA A 482 5.04 -18.13 -2.82
C ALA A 482 4.39 -16.86 -3.41
N GLY A 483 5.24 -15.89 -3.79
CA GLY A 483 4.80 -14.59 -4.31
C GLY A 483 4.33 -13.67 -3.21
N THR A 484 3.13 -13.89 -2.67
CA THR A 484 2.58 -13.09 -1.57
C THR A 484 1.64 -13.98 -0.77
N ASN A 485 0.98 -13.39 0.24
CA ASN A 485 -0.20 -13.99 0.86
C ASN A 485 -1.28 -14.42 -0.16
N ILE A 486 -1.44 -13.72 -1.30
CA ILE A 486 -2.37 -14.13 -2.37
C ILE A 486 -1.90 -15.43 -3.04
N GLY A 487 -0.66 -15.47 -3.51
CA GLY A 487 -0.11 -16.67 -4.15
C GLY A 487 -0.11 -17.89 -3.23
N THR A 488 0.21 -17.67 -1.95
CA THR A 488 0.12 -18.69 -0.89
C THR A 488 -1.30 -19.21 -0.73
N THR A 489 -2.28 -18.32 -0.65
CA THR A 489 -3.69 -18.70 -0.50
C THR A 489 -4.16 -19.54 -1.68
N ILE A 490 -3.80 -19.16 -2.91
CA ILE A 490 -4.15 -19.89 -4.13
C ILE A 490 -3.52 -21.29 -4.10
N LEU A 491 -2.22 -21.39 -3.82
CA LEU A 491 -1.49 -22.66 -3.78
C LEU A 491 -2.05 -23.61 -2.72
N ILE A 492 -2.18 -23.14 -1.47
CA ILE A 492 -2.68 -23.97 -0.37
C ILE A 492 -4.15 -24.36 -0.60
N SER A 493 -4.98 -23.46 -1.15
CA SER A 493 -6.36 -23.81 -1.50
C SER A 493 -6.40 -24.98 -2.49
N ARG A 494 -5.53 -24.98 -3.50
CA ARG A 494 -5.42 -26.11 -4.45
C ARG A 494 -4.90 -27.38 -3.78
N VAL A 495 -3.97 -27.28 -2.83
CA VAL A 495 -3.47 -28.43 -2.05
C VAL A 495 -4.58 -29.03 -1.20
N ILE A 496 -5.37 -28.21 -0.49
CA ILE A 496 -6.51 -28.69 0.30
C ILE A 496 -7.60 -29.32 -0.60
N GLN A 497 -7.90 -28.72 -1.77
CA GLN A 497 -8.82 -29.31 -2.74
C GLN A 497 -8.32 -30.68 -3.26
N ALA A 498 -7.02 -30.82 -3.54
CA ALA A 498 -6.43 -32.10 -3.93
C ALA A 498 -6.44 -33.11 -2.77
N TRP A 499 -6.24 -32.65 -1.54
CA TRP A 499 -6.35 -33.48 -0.33
C TRP A 499 -7.76 -34.04 -0.12
N GLN A 500 -8.80 -33.25 -0.39
CA GLN A 500 -10.19 -33.72 -0.40
C GLN A 500 -10.41 -34.82 -1.45
N GLU A 501 -9.82 -34.67 -2.64
CA GLU A 501 -9.97 -35.64 -3.72
C GLU A 501 -9.26 -36.98 -3.39
N ILE A 502 -8.10 -36.95 -2.73
CA ILE A 502 -7.42 -38.16 -2.23
C ILE A 502 -8.34 -38.95 -1.29
N HIS A 503 -8.93 -38.28 -0.30
CA HIS A 503 -9.84 -38.91 0.65
C HIS A 503 -11.12 -39.44 -0.02
N LYS A 504 -11.66 -38.70 -0.99
CA LYS A 504 -12.81 -39.13 -1.79
C LYS A 504 -12.51 -40.41 -2.58
N GLN A 505 -11.32 -40.52 -3.16
CA GLN A 505 -10.88 -41.70 -3.91
C GLN A 505 -10.61 -42.91 -3.00
N ASN A 506 -10.03 -42.67 -1.82
CA ASN A 506 -9.71 -43.72 -0.85
C ASN A 506 -10.93 -44.20 -0.04
N GLY A 507 -12.06 -43.48 -0.10
CA GLY A 507 -13.27 -43.80 0.67
C GLY A 507 -13.15 -43.54 2.17
N ILE A 508 -12.09 -42.85 2.61
CA ILE A 508 -11.87 -42.44 3.99
C ILE A 508 -12.35 -40.99 4.09
N PRO A 509 -13.33 -40.64 4.92
CA PRO A 509 -13.78 -39.26 5.04
C PRO A 509 -12.86 -38.44 5.94
N ILE A 510 -12.62 -37.18 5.56
CA ILE A 510 -12.02 -36.19 6.46
C ILE A 510 -13.10 -35.76 7.47
N SER A 511 -12.76 -35.67 8.76
CA SER A 511 -13.70 -35.17 9.76
C SER A 511 -14.00 -33.68 9.58
N ASP A 512 -15.23 -33.25 9.87
CA ASP A 512 -15.67 -31.84 9.81
C ASP A 512 -14.75 -30.92 10.61
N ARG A 513 -14.39 -31.35 11.82
CA ARG A 513 -13.44 -30.63 12.68
C ARG A 513 -12.08 -30.44 12.01
N THR A 514 -11.48 -31.50 11.46
CA THR A 514 -10.13 -31.42 10.88
C THR A 514 -10.13 -30.61 9.59
N PHE A 515 -11.14 -30.80 8.73
CA PHE A 515 -11.25 -30.05 7.48
C PHE A 515 -11.39 -28.54 7.75
N TRP A 516 -12.38 -28.13 8.54
CA TRP A 516 -12.60 -26.71 8.81
C TRP A 516 -11.54 -26.09 9.71
N GLY A 517 -10.97 -26.86 10.65
CA GLY A 517 -9.79 -26.44 11.40
C GLY A 517 -8.63 -26.07 10.45
N THR A 518 -8.39 -26.90 9.44
CA THR A 518 -7.38 -26.65 8.41
C THR A 518 -7.70 -25.38 7.61
N VAL A 519 -8.93 -25.24 7.09
CA VAL A 519 -9.33 -24.09 6.27
C VAL A 519 -9.26 -22.77 7.05
N TYR A 520 -9.80 -22.70 8.26
CA TYR A 520 -9.74 -21.47 9.07
C TYR A 520 -8.35 -21.18 9.60
N SER A 521 -7.53 -22.20 9.84
CA SER A 521 -6.12 -22.02 10.17
C SER A 521 -5.34 -21.43 8.99
N MET A 522 -5.65 -21.85 7.76
CA MET A 522 -5.09 -21.23 6.57
C MET A 522 -5.49 -19.75 6.51
N ALA A 523 -6.77 -19.42 6.75
CA ALA A 523 -7.25 -18.04 6.77
C ALA A 523 -6.46 -17.14 7.75
N ILE A 524 -6.27 -17.61 8.99
CA ILE A 524 -5.48 -16.90 10.01
C ILE A 524 -4.02 -16.80 9.55
N GLY A 525 -3.43 -17.91 9.11
CA GLY A 525 -2.02 -17.97 8.72
C GLY A 525 -1.65 -17.10 7.54
N VAL A 526 -2.47 -17.02 6.49
CA VAL A 526 -2.18 -16.18 5.31
C VAL A 526 -2.35 -14.69 5.58
N ASN A 527 -3.29 -14.31 6.45
CA ASN A 527 -3.46 -12.91 6.86
C ASN A 527 -2.36 -12.48 7.83
N TYR A 528 -2.00 -13.33 8.79
CA TYR A 528 -0.95 -12.98 9.74
C TYR A 528 0.44 -13.05 9.08
N GLY A 529 0.63 -14.00 8.15
CA GLY A 529 1.83 -14.11 7.32
C GLY A 529 2.13 -12.87 6.49
N ALA A 530 1.12 -12.03 6.20
CA ALA A 530 1.26 -10.79 5.44
C ALA A 530 2.21 -9.76 6.09
N PHE A 531 2.37 -9.80 7.41
CA PHE A 531 3.29 -8.92 8.16
C PHE A 531 4.48 -9.68 8.76
N SER A 532 4.83 -10.86 8.24
CA SER A 532 5.86 -11.73 8.83
C SER A 532 7.31 -11.28 8.54
N LEU A 533 8.09 -12.05 7.79
CA LEU A 533 9.56 -11.89 7.71
C LEU A 533 9.99 -10.95 6.58
N ALA A 534 9.22 -10.86 5.50
CA ALA A 534 9.57 -10.08 4.33
C ALA A 534 8.49 -9.06 3.96
N PHE A 535 8.90 -7.90 3.45
CA PHE A 535 7.98 -6.92 2.86
C PHE A 535 7.17 -7.48 1.70
N SER A 536 7.79 -8.38 0.92
CA SER A 536 7.14 -9.06 -0.20
C SER A 536 6.09 -10.09 0.25
N ALA A 537 5.97 -10.39 1.55
CA ALA A 537 4.94 -11.30 2.04
C ALA A 537 3.52 -10.78 1.76
N SER A 538 3.35 -9.48 1.55
CA SER A 538 2.10 -8.88 1.11
C SER A 538 2.32 -7.61 0.29
N LEU A 539 1.36 -7.26 -0.57
CA LEU A 539 1.37 -5.95 -1.23
C LEU A 539 1.29 -4.79 -0.23
N ALA A 540 0.50 -4.98 0.82
CA ALA A 540 0.39 -4.10 1.96
C ALA A 540 1.77 -3.78 2.56
N GLY A 541 2.65 -4.78 2.72
CA GLY A 541 4.01 -4.59 3.21
C GLY A 541 4.90 -3.75 2.29
N MET A 542 4.74 -3.90 0.96
CA MET A 542 5.44 -3.06 -0.01
C MET A 542 4.94 -1.61 0.01
N LEU A 543 3.62 -1.42 0.01
CA LEU A 543 3.00 -0.09 0.12
C LEU A 543 3.44 0.61 1.41
N TRP A 544 3.42 -0.10 2.53
CA TRP A 544 3.87 0.39 3.83
C TRP A 544 5.31 0.89 3.77
N ARG A 545 6.23 0.08 3.24
CA ARG A 545 7.64 0.45 3.10
C ARG A 545 7.82 1.69 2.22
N ASP A 546 7.10 1.76 1.11
CA ASP A 546 7.24 2.86 0.16
C ASP A 546 6.66 4.18 0.73
N ILE A 547 5.58 4.12 1.50
CA ILE A 547 5.06 5.29 2.26
C ILE A 547 6.09 5.78 3.25
N LEU A 548 6.69 4.88 4.03
CA LEU A 548 7.72 5.24 5.01
C LEU A 548 8.96 5.82 4.35
N ALA A 549 9.39 5.25 3.22
CA ALA A 549 10.52 5.75 2.45
C ALA A 549 10.28 7.20 1.97
N ARG A 550 9.07 7.53 1.51
CA ARG A 550 8.68 8.92 1.17
C ARG A 550 8.70 9.85 2.38
N LYS A 551 8.45 9.32 3.58
CA LYS A 551 8.53 10.06 4.85
C LYS A 551 9.91 10.00 5.51
N HIS A 552 10.94 9.58 4.76
CA HIS A 552 12.32 9.47 5.22
C HIS A 552 12.53 8.50 6.39
N ILE A 553 11.58 7.60 6.64
CA ILE A 553 11.71 6.50 7.59
C ILE A 553 12.15 5.28 6.79
N ARG A 554 13.44 4.95 6.82
CA ARG A 554 13.99 3.79 6.13
C ARG A 554 14.00 2.59 7.07
N VAL A 555 13.28 1.54 6.69
CA VAL A 555 13.22 0.29 7.45
C VAL A 555 13.97 -0.79 6.66
N GLY A 556 15.00 -1.37 7.28
CA GLY A 556 15.75 -2.49 6.68
C GLY A 556 14.97 -3.81 6.72
N GLY A 557 15.20 -4.73 5.79
CA GLY A 557 14.53 -6.05 5.78
C GLY A 557 14.81 -6.88 7.04
N LEU A 558 16.06 -6.87 7.52
CA LEU A 558 16.44 -7.53 8.78
C LEU A 558 15.78 -6.91 10.01
N GLU A 559 15.64 -5.59 10.02
CA GLU A 559 14.94 -4.87 11.09
C GLU A 559 13.45 -5.22 11.10
N PHE A 560 12.82 -5.20 9.91
CA PHE A 560 11.46 -5.63 9.71
C PHE A 560 11.21 -7.06 10.24
N ALA A 561 12.03 -8.01 9.81
CA ALA A 561 11.94 -9.40 10.29
C ALA A 561 12.13 -9.50 11.81
N ARG A 562 13.12 -8.79 12.38
CA ARG A 562 13.44 -8.84 13.81
C ARG A 562 12.29 -8.33 14.67
N VAL A 563 11.63 -7.24 14.27
CA VAL A 563 10.51 -6.66 15.01
C VAL A 563 9.26 -7.52 14.85
N ASN A 564 8.99 -8.02 13.65
CA ASN A 564 7.76 -8.78 13.38
C ASN A 564 7.83 -10.25 13.85
N LEU A 565 9.01 -10.88 13.90
CA LEU A 565 9.15 -12.28 14.32
C LEU A 565 8.52 -12.57 15.71
N PRO A 566 8.77 -11.79 16.78
CA PRO A 566 8.10 -12.01 18.06
C PRO A 566 6.60 -11.69 18.00
N ILE A 567 6.17 -10.70 17.20
CA ILE A 567 4.76 -10.35 17.00
C ILE A 567 4.02 -11.53 16.36
N ILE A 568 4.53 -12.04 15.23
CA ILE A 568 3.90 -13.15 14.51
C ILE A 568 3.88 -14.42 15.37
N ALA A 569 4.95 -14.69 16.12
CA ALA A 569 5.02 -15.85 17.00
C ALA A 569 3.89 -15.84 18.05
N ILE A 570 3.72 -14.74 18.79
CA ILE A 570 2.66 -14.66 19.80
C ILE A 570 1.27 -14.69 19.15
N THR A 571 1.07 -13.98 18.02
CA THR A 571 -0.26 -13.93 17.39
C THR A 571 -0.67 -15.28 16.82
N MET A 572 0.28 -16.04 16.25
CA MET A 572 0.01 -17.39 15.74
C MET A 572 -0.27 -18.37 16.87
N VAL A 573 0.52 -18.35 17.95
CA VAL A 573 0.27 -19.21 19.11
C VAL A 573 -1.12 -18.95 19.70
N VAL A 574 -1.48 -17.69 19.93
CA VAL A 574 -2.79 -17.32 20.48
C VAL A 574 -3.92 -17.68 19.50
N GLY A 575 -3.81 -17.22 18.25
CA GLY A 575 -4.85 -17.42 17.24
C GLY A 575 -5.13 -18.91 16.98
N LEU A 576 -4.09 -19.73 16.83
CA LEU A 576 -4.26 -21.17 16.58
C LEU A 576 -4.75 -21.91 17.83
N THR A 577 -4.28 -21.56 19.03
CA THR A 577 -4.74 -22.20 20.27
C THR A 577 -6.24 -21.93 20.50
N VAL A 578 -6.67 -20.69 20.28
CA VAL A 578 -8.09 -20.33 20.40
C VAL A 578 -8.92 -21.01 19.31
N LEU A 579 -8.41 -21.07 18.08
CA LEU A 579 -9.08 -21.80 17.00
C LEU A 579 -9.23 -23.29 17.34
N ILE A 580 -8.19 -23.94 17.87
CA ILE A 580 -8.24 -25.33 18.34
C ILE A 580 -9.34 -25.48 19.40
N GLY A 581 -9.31 -24.66 20.45
CA GLY A 581 -10.35 -24.71 21.50
C GLY A 581 -11.77 -24.56 20.92
N GLN A 582 -11.96 -23.61 20.01
CA GLN A 582 -13.24 -23.37 19.37
C GLN A 582 -13.72 -24.54 18.51
N ILE A 583 -12.88 -25.10 17.63
CA ILE A 583 -13.30 -26.19 16.73
C ILE A 583 -13.61 -27.48 17.50
N TYR A 584 -12.96 -27.72 18.64
CA TYR A 584 -13.29 -28.85 19.51
C TYR A 584 -14.64 -28.69 20.21
N ILE A 585 -15.07 -27.45 20.46
CA ILE A 585 -16.38 -27.14 21.05
C ILE A 585 -17.48 -27.16 19.99
N VAL A 586 -17.24 -26.56 18.82
CA VAL A 586 -18.28 -26.26 17.82
C VAL A 586 -18.44 -27.38 16.79
N ARG A 587 -17.42 -28.21 16.57
CA ARG A 587 -17.40 -29.20 15.47
C ARG A 587 -17.15 -30.62 15.94
N GLY A 588 -17.87 -31.55 15.31
CA GLY A 588 -17.80 -32.99 15.57
C GLY A 588 -16.77 -33.72 14.71
N GLU A 589 -16.62 -35.01 14.97
CA GLU A 589 -15.70 -35.91 14.26
C GLU A 589 -16.35 -36.61 13.06
N GLY A 590 -17.64 -36.35 12.83
CA GLY A 590 -18.36 -36.87 11.67
C GLY A 590 -17.72 -36.42 10.34
N PRO A 591 -17.99 -37.14 9.24
CA PRO A 591 -17.49 -36.80 7.92
C PRO A 591 -17.88 -35.37 7.51
N TYR A 592 -16.93 -34.63 6.94
CA TYR A 592 -17.20 -33.35 6.29
C TYR A 592 -17.97 -33.59 4.99
N TYR A 593 -19.10 -32.90 4.84
CA TYR A 593 -19.86 -32.88 3.59
C TYR A 593 -19.80 -31.49 2.97
N ILE A 594 -19.38 -31.43 1.70
CA ILE A 594 -19.72 -30.30 0.84
C ILE A 594 -21.23 -30.43 0.60
N ALA A 595 -22.01 -29.41 0.97
CA ALA A 595 -23.43 -29.39 0.61
C ALA A 595 -23.54 -29.65 -0.91
N PRO A 596 -24.45 -30.52 -1.39
CA PRO A 596 -24.56 -30.79 -2.81
C PRO A 596 -24.78 -29.46 -3.55
N SER A 597 -23.88 -29.19 -4.50
CA SER A 597 -23.87 -27.99 -5.36
C SER A 597 -25.11 -27.91 -6.24
#